data_AF-A0A433QXT0-F1
#
_entry.id   AF-A0A433QXT0-F1
#
_cell.length_a   1.000
_cell.length_b   1.000
_cell.length_c   1.000
_cell.angle_alpha   90.00
_cell.angle_beta   90.00
_cell.angle_gamma   90.00
#
_symmetry.space_group_name_H-M   'P 1'
#
loop_
_entity.id
_entity.type
_entity.pdbx_description
1 polymer ?
#
loop_
_entity_poly.entity_id
_entity_poly.type
_entity_poly.pdbx_seq_one_letter_code
_entity_poly.pdbx_strand_id
1 'polypeptide(L)'
;MIITGPSCLFMWPLRSSLESSHLSSPLSDNMKPVYFVDSIALPKQFAGYVIGKKGSGIQSIATGVQIYTNNEENACRFVIRSGDPASVHQAKSIIKRAVDRERQLRLLNPNLVYVILNRDVDPGELRDSPDYSHSLRPQETIHFIPYPLAASYSPPTNGVGPLVPAESPSVQYKAICSKPTPVPTTYYYHNAGGGPHHFASDGIPSDPANHTFCETTAAPSCLESVAREIRDAAAVPDQQLSLEIRLGHQLFADVPVAYVEAESGYGGMTVPEWCEQVVGKPIRSWFRVGLPMGDMSLLADWLFLEGEVGCFENSKIEDVIVVHYTSNLHDRRTTAYLKWDDIRGRWQLIKLRDRYRRIAILSFVEPYLNSVDHRLSLSSRDPAVERGGASGDRLIRDYVQTRQAQLARVDDRRRMRFVDSSEILFECVEYQRKRQYRNELFKVTITSVDQDTASSGRLTHQSEVTISHLAWKRLKDLAKPCAAAANQDPEHVSAVVQNAAQAMQESVAFAGKMSRVMAIYQK
;
A
#
# COMPACT_ATOMS: atom_id res chain seq x y z
N MET A 1 -31.83 34.23 -25.03
CA MET A 1 -32.02 32.82 -25.41
C MET A 1 -31.75 32.00 -24.15
N ILE A 2 -32.83 31.62 -23.47
CA ILE A 2 -32.82 30.97 -22.15
C ILE A 2 -33.02 29.49 -22.40
N ILE A 3 -32.06 28.65 -22.00
CA ILE A 3 -32.18 27.19 -22.08
C ILE A 3 -32.30 26.68 -20.66
N THR A 4 -33.53 26.34 -20.28
CA THR A 4 -33.92 25.62 -19.07
C THR A 4 -33.62 24.13 -19.24
N GLY A 5 -32.95 23.52 -18.25
CA GLY A 5 -32.68 22.08 -18.20
C GLY A 5 -33.92 21.25 -17.83
N PRO A 6 -33.94 19.93 -18.12
CA PRO A 6 -35.00 19.05 -17.67
C PRO A 6 -34.64 18.37 -16.35
N SER A 7 -35.59 18.46 -15.41
CA SER A 7 -35.62 17.76 -14.12
C SER A 7 -35.88 16.26 -14.31
N CYS A 8 -35.07 15.43 -13.67
CA CYS A 8 -35.32 13.99 -13.54
C CYS A 8 -36.41 13.72 -12.50
N LEU A 9 -37.56 13.21 -12.92
CA LEU A 9 -38.56 12.58 -12.06
C LEU A 9 -38.45 11.05 -12.25
N PHE A 10 -37.88 10.36 -11.27
CA PHE A 10 -37.96 8.90 -11.17
C PHE A 10 -39.23 8.54 -10.40
N MET A 11 -40.25 8.06 -11.11
CA MET A 11 -41.40 7.37 -10.55
C MET A 11 -41.09 5.88 -10.41
N TRP A 12 -41.28 5.33 -9.21
CA TRP A 12 -41.37 3.89 -8.99
C TRP A 12 -42.80 3.39 -9.26
N PRO A 13 -42.97 2.18 -9.82
CA PRO A 13 -44.30 1.66 -10.11
C PRO A 13 -45.00 1.19 -8.83
N LEU A 14 -46.22 1.71 -8.62
CA LEU A 14 -47.24 1.16 -7.74
C LEU A 14 -47.57 -0.28 -8.18
N ARG A 15 -47.30 -1.25 -7.31
CA ARG A 15 -47.81 -2.61 -7.46
C ARG A 15 -49.32 -2.60 -7.25
N SER A 16 -50.01 -3.08 -8.27
CA SER A 16 -51.45 -3.24 -8.38
C SER A 16 -52.01 -4.23 -7.36
N SER A 17 -53.14 -3.79 -6.80
CA SER A 17 -54.23 -4.54 -6.20
C SER A 17 -54.44 -5.95 -6.76
N LEU A 18 -54.62 -6.91 -5.86
CA LEU A 18 -55.49 -8.08 -6.05
C LEU A 18 -56.38 -8.17 -4.80
N GLU A 19 -57.62 -7.70 -4.97
CA GLU A 19 -58.81 -7.87 -4.12
C GLU A 19 -58.97 -9.36 -3.77
N SER A 20 -58.94 -9.75 -2.50
CA SER A 20 -60.07 -9.79 -1.55
C SER A 20 -61.31 -10.52 -2.07
N SER A 21 -61.50 -11.76 -1.60
CA SER A 21 -62.84 -12.32 -1.37
C SER A 21 -62.91 -12.96 0.02
N HIS A 22 -64.04 -12.65 0.65
CA HIS A 22 -64.40 -12.78 2.05
C HIS A 22 -64.30 -14.19 2.64
N LEU A 23 -63.80 -14.28 3.88
CA LEU A 23 -64.34 -15.14 4.93
C LEU A 23 -63.93 -14.54 6.28
N SER A 24 -64.86 -13.76 6.85
CA SER A 24 -64.80 -13.19 8.18
C SER A 24 -64.84 -14.28 9.25
N SER A 25 -63.71 -14.55 9.89
CA SER A 25 -63.66 -15.18 11.22
C SER A 25 -63.38 -14.10 12.26
N PRO A 26 -64.31 -13.83 13.20
CA PRO A 26 -64.02 -13.03 14.37
C PRO A 26 -63.46 -13.96 15.44
N LEU A 27 -62.18 -13.81 15.79
CA LEU A 27 -61.53 -14.20 17.07
C LEU A 27 -60.01 -14.26 16.84
N SER A 28 -59.33 -13.16 17.11
CA SER A 28 -57.88 -13.16 17.39
C SER A 28 -57.58 -11.96 18.26
N ASP A 29 -57.87 -12.12 19.55
CA ASP A 29 -57.37 -11.29 20.62
C ASP A 29 -55.85 -11.14 20.49
N ASN A 30 -55.39 -9.94 20.14
CA ASN A 30 -54.16 -9.29 20.62
C ASN A 30 -52.94 -10.20 20.91
N MET A 31 -52.58 -11.13 20.02
CA MET A 31 -51.28 -11.79 20.10
C MET A 31 -50.21 -10.78 19.67
N LYS A 32 -49.66 -10.08 20.67
CA LYS A 32 -48.43 -9.29 20.49
C LYS A 32 -47.39 -10.22 19.85
N PRO A 33 -46.81 -9.86 18.70
CA PRO A 33 -45.81 -10.69 18.05
C PRO A 33 -44.70 -11.03 19.05
N VAL A 34 -44.42 -12.34 19.18
CA VAL A 34 -43.37 -12.84 20.06
C VAL A 34 -42.05 -12.52 19.37
N TYR A 35 -41.30 -11.58 19.94
CA TYR A 35 -39.95 -11.25 19.49
C TYR A 35 -38.93 -11.90 20.40
N PHE A 36 -37.88 -12.43 19.80
CA PHE A 36 -36.65 -12.79 20.50
C PHE A 36 -35.84 -11.51 20.71
N VAL A 37 -35.44 -11.26 21.95
CA VAL A 37 -34.68 -10.07 22.34
C VAL A 37 -33.39 -10.51 23.01
N ASP A 38 -32.27 -10.01 22.53
CA ASP A 38 -30.96 -10.18 23.16
C ASP A 38 -30.24 -8.82 23.20
N SER A 39 -29.17 -8.71 23.98
CA SER A 39 -28.35 -7.51 24.00
C SER A 39 -26.85 -7.82 24.09
N ILE A 40 -26.05 -6.88 23.60
CA ILE A 40 -24.59 -6.86 23.75
C ILE A 40 -24.15 -5.46 24.19
N ALA A 41 -23.43 -5.39 25.29
CA ALA A 41 -22.83 -4.16 25.78
C ALA A 41 -21.40 -4.06 25.27
N LEU A 42 -21.05 -2.91 24.68
CA LEU A 42 -19.71 -2.64 24.16
C LEU A 42 -19.17 -1.36 24.79
N PRO A 43 -17.85 -1.25 25.04
CA PRO A 43 -17.25 0.02 25.42
C PRO A 43 -17.61 1.12 24.42
N LYS A 44 -17.93 2.33 24.92
CA LYS A 44 -18.46 3.43 24.12
C LYS A 44 -17.59 3.78 22.90
N GLN A 45 -16.28 3.61 23.03
CA GLN A 45 -15.31 3.80 21.95
C GLN A 45 -15.52 2.88 20.73
N PHE A 46 -16.17 1.72 20.87
CA PHE A 46 -16.44 0.80 19.76
C PHE A 46 -17.82 1.01 19.13
N ALA A 47 -18.71 1.77 19.76
CA ALA A 47 -20.07 1.96 19.31
C ALA A 47 -20.15 2.57 17.90
N GLY A 48 -19.31 3.57 17.63
CA GLY A 48 -19.26 4.23 16.33
C GLY A 48 -18.91 3.29 15.17
N TYR A 49 -18.11 2.25 15.42
CA TYR A 49 -17.69 1.28 14.40
C TYR A 49 -18.81 0.30 14.05
N VAL A 50 -19.59 -0.13 15.06
CA VAL A 50 -20.76 -1.00 14.86
C VAL A 50 -21.90 -0.25 14.18
N ILE A 51 -22.13 1.02 14.57
CA ILE A 51 -23.16 1.87 13.97
C ILE A 51 -22.79 2.23 12.52
N GLY A 52 -21.51 2.53 12.27
CA GLY A 52 -21.04 3.07 11.00
C GLY A 52 -21.45 4.54 10.80
N LYS A 53 -20.90 5.21 9.79
CA LYS A 53 -21.31 6.58 9.44
C LYS A 53 -22.79 6.57 9.02
N LYS A 54 -23.60 7.46 9.61
CA LYS A 54 -25.05 7.57 9.36
C LYS A 54 -25.85 6.26 9.62
N GLY A 55 -25.32 5.33 10.41
CA GLY A 55 -26.01 4.07 10.71
C GLY A 55 -25.84 2.97 9.65
N SER A 56 -24.96 3.13 8.66
CA SER A 56 -24.76 2.17 7.57
C SER A 56 -24.36 0.78 8.06
N GLY A 57 -23.56 0.70 9.12
CA GLY A 57 -23.14 -0.56 9.74
C GLY A 57 -24.34 -1.34 10.26
N ILE A 58 -25.21 -0.69 11.03
CA ILE A 58 -26.45 -1.31 11.52
C ILE A 58 -27.38 -1.69 10.38
N GLN A 59 -27.53 -0.85 9.36
CA GLN A 59 -28.40 -1.14 8.20
C GLN A 59 -27.96 -2.40 7.45
N SER A 60 -26.64 -2.63 7.31
CA SER A 60 -26.12 -3.85 6.67
C SER A 60 -26.40 -5.14 7.46
N ILE A 61 -26.60 -5.02 8.78
CA ILE A 61 -26.92 -6.13 9.69
C ILE A 61 -28.44 -6.38 9.73
N ALA A 62 -29.25 -5.38 9.38
CA ALA A 62 -30.67 -5.29 9.72
C ALA A 62 -31.65 -6.04 8.80
N THR A 63 -31.22 -6.97 7.94
CA THR A 63 -32.16 -7.78 7.16
C THR A 63 -32.98 -8.68 8.10
N GLY A 64 -34.17 -8.22 8.50
CA GLY A 64 -35.07 -8.93 9.41
C GLY A 64 -34.79 -8.74 10.91
N VAL A 65 -33.92 -7.79 11.28
CA VAL A 65 -33.52 -7.54 12.67
C VAL A 65 -33.61 -6.06 13.01
N GLN A 66 -34.25 -5.72 14.13
CA GLN A 66 -34.29 -4.37 14.69
C GLN A 66 -33.20 -4.23 15.74
N ILE A 67 -32.30 -3.26 15.56
CA ILE A 67 -31.20 -2.98 16.49
C ILE A 67 -31.40 -1.59 17.08
N TYR A 68 -31.51 -1.51 18.40
CA TYR A 68 -31.59 -0.27 19.17
C TYR A 68 -30.30 -0.06 19.94
N THR A 69 -29.85 1.18 20.04
CA THR A 69 -28.67 1.55 20.84
C THR A 69 -29.10 2.31 22.08
N ASN A 70 -28.68 1.86 23.26
CA ASN A 70 -28.81 2.59 24.51
C ASN A 70 -27.43 3.06 24.95
N ASN A 71 -27.25 4.39 25.05
CA ASN A 71 -25.99 4.98 25.49
C ASN A 71 -25.96 5.03 27.02
N GLU A 72 -25.11 4.19 27.60
CA GLU A 72 -24.77 4.21 29.02
C GLU A 72 -23.53 5.10 29.23
N GLU A 73 -23.14 5.35 30.49
CA GLU A 73 -22.03 6.26 30.83
C GLU A 73 -20.72 5.80 30.18
N ASN A 74 -20.36 4.52 30.35
CA ASN A 74 -19.10 3.93 29.88
C ASN A 74 -19.27 2.90 28.74
N ALA A 75 -20.52 2.59 28.37
CA ALA A 75 -20.83 1.55 27.38
C ALA A 75 -21.96 1.99 26.43
N CYS A 76 -22.04 1.37 25.27
CA CYS A 76 -23.20 1.42 24.40
C CYS A 76 -23.80 0.01 24.34
N ARG A 77 -25.06 -0.14 24.75
CA ARG A 77 -25.78 -1.41 24.71
C ARG A 77 -26.60 -1.50 23.43
N PHE A 78 -26.31 -2.51 22.62
CA PHE A 78 -27.07 -2.84 21.43
C PHE A 78 -28.14 -3.86 21.81
N VAL A 79 -29.41 -3.48 21.70
CA VAL A 79 -30.58 -4.36 21.91
C VAL A 79 -31.07 -4.84 20.56
N ILE A 80 -31.04 -6.15 20.35
CA ILE A 80 -31.31 -6.82 19.09
C ILE A 80 -32.66 -7.52 19.21
N ARG A 81 -33.59 -7.24 18.30
CA ARG A 81 -34.93 -7.85 18.25
C ARG A 81 -35.20 -8.47 16.89
N SER A 82 -35.66 -9.72 16.86
CA SER A 82 -36.13 -10.37 15.63
C SER A 82 -37.24 -11.38 15.94
N GLY A 83 -38.04 -11.74 14.93
CA GLY A 83 -38.98 -12.85 15.01
C GLY A 83 -38.31 -14.23 14.97
N ASP A 84 -37.00 -14.28 14.68
CA ASP A 84 -36.21 -15.50 14.57
C ASP A 84 -34.96 -15.43 15.47
N PRO A 85 -34.73 -16.43 16.36
CA PRO A 85 -33.56 -16.44 17.25
C PRO A 85 -32.24 -16.61 16.49
N ALA A 86 -32.23 -17.27 15.33
CA ALA A 86 -31.01 -17.42 14.52
C ALA A 86 -30.53 -16.06 14.00
N SER A 87 -31.46 -15.22 13.55
CA SER A 87 -31.20 -13.84 13.14
C SER A 87 -30.63 -12.97 14.27
N VAL A 88 -31.11 -13.13 15.51
CA VAL A 88 -30.55 -12.44 16.70
C VAL A 88 -29.10 -12.88 16.95
N HIS A 89 -28.84 -14.19 16.91
CA HIS A 89 -27.49 -14.74 17.13
C HIS A 89 -26.52 -14.31 16.02
N GLN A 90 -26.96 -14.31 14.76
CA GLN A 90 -26.18 -13.84 13.62
C GLN A 90 -25.81 -12.37 13.77
N ALA A 91 -26.78 -11.49 14.10
CA ALA A 91 -26.52 -10.08 14.33
C ALA A 91 -25.50 -9.88 15.46
N LYS A 92 -25.61 -10.61 16.57
CA LYS A 92 -24.65 -10.56 17.68
C LYS A 92 -23.24 -11.02 17.25
N SER A 93 -23.14 -12.05 16.42
CA SER A 93 -21.87 -12.52 15.84
C SER A 93 -21.23 -11.47 14.93
N ILE A 94 -22.02 -10.76 14.12
CA ILE A 94 -21.52 -9.69 13.25
C ILE A 94 -21.02 -8.51 14.09
N ILE A 95 -21.77 -8.10 15.12
CA ILE A 95 -21.36 -7.04 16.04
C ILE A 95 -20.05 -7.40 16.74
N LYS A 96 -19.92 -8.64 17.26
CA LYS A 96 -18.68 -9.12 17.88
C LYS A 96 -17.50 -9.08 16.90
N ARG A 97 -17.67 -9.59 15.68
CA ARG A 97 -16.63 -9.56 14.64
C ARG A 97 -16.19 -8.14 14.27
N ALA A 98 -17.12 -7.18 14.21
CA ALA A 98 -16.79 -5.78 13.95
C ALA A 98 -15.92 -5.19 15.08
N VAL A 99 -16.23 -5.52 16.34
CA VAL A 99 -15.46 -5.07 17.51
C VAL A 99 -14.10 -5.75 17.59
N ASP A 100 -14.04 -7.06 17.38
CA ASP A 100 -12.79 -7.82 17.41
C ASP A 100 -11.83 -7.34 16.32
N ARG A 101 -12.34 -7.02 15.12
CA ARG A 101 -11.56 -6.40 14.04
C ARG A 101 -10.97 -5.05 14.47
N GLU A 102 -11.76 -4.18 15.09
CA GLU A 102 -11.27 -2.88 15.57
C GLU A 102 -10.28 -3.02 16.73
N ARG A 103 -10.51 -3.99 17.63
CA ARG A 103 -9.59 -4.27 18.73
C ARG A 103 -8.25 -4.77 18.19
N GLN A 104 -8.27 -5.67 17.21
CA GLN A 104 -7.08 -6.09 16.50
C GLN A 104 -6.38 -4.88 15.87
N LEU A 105 -7.08 -4.06 15.08
CA LEU A 105 -6.52 -2.84 14.48
C LEU A 105 -5.79 -1.93 15.47
N ARG A 106 -6.32 -1.76 16.68
CA ARG A 106 -5.69 -0.94 17.74
C ARG A 106 -4.48 -1.62 18.39
N LEU A 107 -4.51 -2.95 18.48
CA LEU A 107 -3.38 -3.76 18.95
C LEU A 107 -2.27 -3.88 17.90
N LEU A 108 -2.55 -3.61 16.62
CA LEU A 108 -1.58 -3.67 15.53
C LEU A 108 -0.61 -2.46 15.46
N ASN A 109 -0.38 -1.72 16.55
CA ASN A 109 0.65 -0.66 16.60
C ASN A 109 1.85 -1.20 17.39
N PRO A 110 2.96 -1.55 16.72
CA PRO A 110 3.87 -0.51 16.21
C PRO A 110 4.40 -0.76 14.78
N ASN A 111 4.32 0.25 13.91
CA ASN A 111 4.89 0.23 12.57
C ASN A 111 6.41 0.46 12.61
N LEU A 112 7.27 -0.45 12.18
CA LEU A 112 8.71 -0.14 12.11
C LEU A 112 9.00 0.84 10.97
N VAL A 113 9.95 1.75 11.17
CA VAL A 113 10.42 2.66 10.11
C VAL A 113 11.83 2.30 9.71
N TYR A 114 12.01 1.79 8.50
CA TYR A 114 13.33 1.51 7.95
C TYR A 114 13.78 2.65 7.03
N VAL A 115 14.82 3.36 7.44
CA VAL A 115 15.29 4.56 6.76
C VAL A 115 16.48 4.22 5.87
N ILE A 116 16.29 4.39 4.56
CA ILE A 116 17.40 4.37 3.61
C ILE A 116 17.55 5.77 3.00
N LEU A 117 18.22 6.66 3.73
CA LEU A 117 18.71 7.90 3.14
C LEU A 117 19.83 7.56 2.16
N ASN A 118 19.47 7.34 0.90
CA ASN A 118 20.45 7.18 -0.17
C ASN A 118 20.94 8.55 -0.62
N ARG A 119 21.91 9.12 0.10
CA ARG A 119 22.68 10.26 -0.42
C ARG A 119 23.63 9.74 -1.48
N ASP A 120 23.34 10.08 -2.74
CA ASP A 120 24.21 9.84 -3.90
C ASP A 120 24.55 8.38 -4.21
N VAL A 121 23.53 7.55 -4.43
CA VAL A 121 23.77 6.28 -5.11
C VAL A 121 23.79 6.52 -6.61
N ASP A 122 24.96 6.27 -7.23
CA ASP A 122 25.08 6.20 -8.67
C ASP A 122 24.02 5.20 -9.19
N PRO A 123 23.12 5.60 -10.12
CA PRO A 123 22.05 4.73 -10.62
C PRO A 123 22.52 3.35 -11.15
N GLY A 124 23.83 3.15 -11.36
CA GLY A 124 24.42 1.84 -11.66
C GLY A 124 24.49 0.85 -10.49
N GLU A 125 24.56 1.30 -9.23
CA GLU A 125 24.78 0.43 -8.06
C GLU A 125 23.49 -0.12 -7.41
N LEU A 126 22.39 0.62 -7.51
CA LEU A 126 21.05 0.10 -7.17
C LEU A 126 20.46 -0.63 -8.39
N ARG A 127 20.97 -1.83 -8.68
CA ARG A 127 20.28 -2.79 -9.55
C ARG A 127 18.98 -3.24 -8.86
N ASP A 128 17.89 -2.53 -9.11
CA ASP A 128 16.56 -3.14 -9.15
C ASP A 128 16.54 -4.06 -10.39
N SER A 129 17.10 -5.26 -10.27
CA SER A 129 16.99 -6.28 -11.32
C SER A 129 15.68 -7.04 -11.12
N PRO A 130 14.70 -6.93 -12.03
CA PRO A 130 13.57 -7.86 -12.08
C PRO A 130 13.98 -9.29 -12.49
N ASP A 131 15.26 -9.53 -12.84
CA ASP A 131 15.75 -10.77 -13.47
C ASP A 131 16.59 -11.68 -12.56
N TYR A 132 16.56 -11.51 -11.24
CA TYR A 132 17.17 -12.48 -10.31
C TYR A 132 16.25 -13.68 -10.00
N SER A 133 15.61 -14.26 -11.04
CA SER A 133 14.91 -15.54 -10.91
C SER A 133 15.63 -16.72 -11.55
N HIS A 134 16.64 -16.55 -12.41
CA HIS A 134 17.33 -17.70 -13.02
C HIS A 134 18.81 -17.44 -13.36
N SER A 135 19.70 -17.45 -12.37
CA SER A 135 21.06 -18.00 -12.50
C SER A 135 21.70 -18.13 -11.11
N LEU A 136 21.17 -19.07 -10.31
CA LEU A 136 21.95 -19.61 -9.20
C LEU A 136 22.99 -20.54 -9.83
N ARG A 137 24.25 -20.38 -9.43
CA ARG A 137 25.25 -21.43 -9.65
C ARG A 137 24.71 -22.74 -9.04
N PRO A 138 25.12 -23.93 -9.52
CA PRO A 138 24.46 -25.21 -9.19
C PRO A 138 24.55 -25.70 -7.73
N GLN A 139 24.75 -24.84 -6.73
CA GLN A 139 24.86 -25.23 -5.32
C GLN A 139 23.94 -24.47 -4.36
N GLU A 140 23.14 -23.51 -4.81
CA GLU A 140 22.15 -22.85 -3.95
C GLU A 140 20.75 -23.30 -4.32
N THR A 141 20.24 -24.29 -3.58
CA THR A 141 18.88 -24.81 -3.71
C THR A 141 17.91 -23.86 -3.00
N ILE A 142 17.19 -23.01 -3.74
CA ILE A 142 16.01 -22.33 -3.20
C ILE A 142 14.87 -23.35 -3.22
N HIS A 143 14.44 -23.77 -2.02
CA HIS A 143 13.28 -24.64 -1.86
C HIS A 143 11.99 -23.82 -2.05
N PHE A 144 11.34 -23.99 -3.19
CA PHE A 144 9.92 -23.68 -3.33
C PHE A 144 9.13 -24.91 -2.87
N ILE A 145 8.47 -24.83 -1.72
CA ILE A 145 7.53 -25.86 -1.27
C ILE A 145 6.13 -25.46 -1.77
N PRO A 146 5.51 -26.19 -2.70
CA PRO A 146 4.10 -25.99 -3.01
C PRO A 146 3.25 -26.49 -1.83
N TYR A 147 2.31 -25.66 -1.37
CA TYR A 147 1.31 -26.08 -0.38
C TYR A 147 0.47 -27.25 -0.93
N PRO A 148 0.27 -28.35 -0.18
CA PRO A 148 -0.76 -29.30 -0.51
C PRO A 148 -2.14 -28.67 -0.23
N LEU A 149 -3.03 -28.73 -1.21
CA LEU A 149 -4.46 -28.47 -1.04
C LEU A 149 -4.97 -29.32 0.14
N ALA A 150 -5.65 -28.66 1.07
CA ALA A 150 -6.20 -29.27 2.28
C ALA A 150 -7.01 -30.53 1.93
N ALA A 151 -6.53 -31.68 2.40
CA ALA A 151 -7.32 -32.89 2.46
C ALA A 151 -8.45 -32.67 3.48
N SER A 152 -9.70 -32.87 3.02
CA SER A 152 -10.90 -32.81 3.85
C SER A 152 -10.80 -33.83 5.00
N TYR A 153 -10.70 -33.33 6.23
CA TYR A 153 -10.74 -34.15 7.44
C TYR A 153 -12.20 -34.32 7.86
N SER A 154 -12.72 -35.54 7.74
CA SER A 154 -14.03 -35.93 8.29
C SER A 154 -13.86 -36.31 9.76
N PRO A 155 -14.72 -35.85 10.68
CA PRO A 155 -14.61 -36.21 12.09
C PRO A 155 -15.11 -37.66 12.33
N PRO A 156 -14.47 -38.43 13.22
CA PRO A 156 -14.97 -39.73 13.60
C PRO A 156 -16.19 -39.60 14.54
N THR A 157 -17.19 -40.43 14.27
CA THR A 157 -18.41 -40.60 15.05
C THR A 157 -18.16 -41.24 16.41
N ASN A 158 -18.97 -40.80 17.38
CA ASN A 158 -19.05 -41.19 18.79
C ASN A 158 -18.92 -42.70 19.08
N GLY A 159 -18.18 -43.01 20.15
CA GLY A 159 -18.22 -44.30 20.87
C GLY A 159 -18.14 -44.07 22.38
N VAL A 160 -19.12 -44.59 23.10
CA VAL A 160 -19.38 -44.46 24.54
C VAL A 160 -18.53 -45.45 25.35
N GLY A 161 -17.98 -45.03 26.52
CA GLY A 161 -17.46 -45.95 27.56
C GLY A 161 -16.59 -45.27 28.65
N PRO A 162 -16.56 -45.78 29.91
CA PRO A 162 -16.65 -44.95 31.11
C PRO A 162 -15.37 -44.71 31.94
N LEU A 163 -15.51 -43.74 32.85
CA LEU A 163 -14.67 -43.21 33.96
C LEU A 163 -13.79 -44.21 34.73
N VAL A 164 -12.52 -43.80 34.98
CA VAL A 164 -11.75 -44.04 36.23
C VAL A 164 -10.76 -42.87 36.44
N PRO A 165 -10.57 -42.31 37.65
CA PRO A 165 -9.65 -41.20 37.91
C PRO A 165 -8.24 -41.71 38.29
N ALA A 166 -7.20 -40.99 37.87
CA ALA A 166 -5.84 -41.21 38.34
C ALA A 166 -5.13 -39.87 38.55
N GLU A 167 -4.34 -39.87 39.62
CA GLU A 167 -3.84 -38.74 40.39
C GLU A 167 -2.72 -37.95 39.70
N SER A 168 -2.55 -36.71 40.16
CA SER A 168 -1.43 -35.82 39.82
C SER A 168 -0.08 -36.40 40.23
N PRO A 169 1.01 -35.89 39.63
CA PRO A 169 1.93 -35.16 40.50
C PRO A 169 2.32 -33.79 39.94
N SER A 170 2.26 -32.83 40.84
CA SER A 170 2.81 -31.49 40.73
C SER A 170 4.34 -31.54 40.73
N VAL A 171 4.96 -30.92 39.72
CA VAL A 171 6.39 -30.59 39.75
C VAL A 171 6.52 -29.07 39.81
N GLN A 172 6.93 -28.57 40.97
CA GLN A 172 7.30 -27.18 41.19
C GLN A 172 8.74 -26.96 40.72
N TYR A 173 8.96 -26.08 39.74
CA TYR A 173 10.28 -25.52 39.48
C TYR A 173 10.36 -24.10 40.07
N LYS A 174 11.30 -23.95 40.99
CA LYS A 174 11.66 -22.70 41.68
C LYS A 174 12.75 -22.01 40.88
N ALA A 175 12.41 -20.95 40.15
CA ALA A 175 13.41 -20.12 39.45
C ALA A 175 14.03 -19.11 40.43
N ILE A 176 15.32 -19.29 40.71
CA ILE A 176 16.15 -18.39 41.49
C ILE A 176 16.58 -17.24 40.57
N CYS A 177 16.11 -16.04 40.83
CA CYS A 177 16.62 -14.82 40.19
C CYS A 177 18.04 -14.55 40.70
N SER A 178 19.04 -14.65 39.82
CA SER A 178 20.37 -14.09 40.02
C SER A 178 20.57 -12.95 39.02
N LYS A 179 20.86 -11.76 39.55
CA LYS A 179 21.21 -10.57 38.76
C LYS A 179 22.61 -10.77 38.16
N PRO A 180 22.84 -10.46 36.87
CA PRO A 180 24.20 -10.22 36.41
C PRO A 180 24.58 -8.76 36.67
N THR A 181 25.67 -8.60 37.42
CA THR A 181 26.50 -7.39 37.52
C THR A 181 27.10 -7.03 36.15
N PRO A 182 27.26 -5.74 35.82
CA PRO A 182 27.91 -5.35 34.58
C PRO A 182 29.44 -5.54 34.67
N VAL A 183 30.00 -6.24 33.70
CA VAL A 183 31.45 -6.27 33.43
C VAL A 183 31.75 -5.17 32.42
N PRO A 184 32.70 -4.24 32.66
CA PRO A 184 33.09 -3.27 31.67
C PRO A 184 34.05 -3.94 30.69
N THR A 185 33.64 -4.10 29.43
CA THR A 185 34.56 -4.49 28.37
C THR A 185 34.75 -3.32 27.43
N THR A 186 35.82 -2.57 27.70
CA THR A 186 36.34 -1.52 26.86
C THR A 186 36.97 -2.15 25.61
N TYR A 187 36.48 -1.82 24.41
CA TYR A 187 37.25 -2.02 23.18
C TYR A 187 37.54 -0.65 22.57
N TYR A 188 38.81 -0.27 22.64
CA TYR A 188 39.38 0.84 21.88
C TYR A 188 39.55 0.38 20.42
N TYR A 189 39.01 1.16 19.49
CA TYR A 189 39.61 1.29 18.17
C TYR A 189 39.70 2.76 17.79
N HIS A 190 40.94 3.24 17.78
CA HIS A 190 41.37 4.48 17.15
C HIS A 190 41.34 4.30 15.63
N ASN A 191 40.84 5.32 14.91
CA ASN A 191 41.59 5.84 13.78
C ASN A 191 41.43 7.36 13.71
N ALA A 192 42.51 8.00 13.31
CA ALA A 192 42.90 9.35 13.68
C ALA A 192 42.18 10.47 12.92
N GLY A 193 41.95 11.60 13.61
CA GLY A 193 41.76 12.90 12.96
C GLY A 193 40.75 13.86 13.58
N GLY A 194 40.94 14.31 14.84
CA GLY A 194 40.23 15.47 15.39
C GLY A 194 39.98 15.38 16.89
N GLY A 195 40.52 16.34 17.66
CA GLY A 195 40.61 16.32 19.13
C GLY A 195 39.28 16.43 19.91
N PRO A 196 39.35 16.30 21.25
CA PRO A 196 38.17 16.15 22.10
C PRO A 196 37.59 17.53 22.44
N HIS A 197 36.44 17.86 21.87
CA HIS A 197 35.53 18.82 22.46
C HIS A 197 34.43 18.05 23.20
N HIS A 198 34.60 17.93 24.51
CA HIS A 198 33.50 17.67 25.42
C HIS A 198 32.58 18.90 25.41
N PHE A 199 31.47 18.81 24.68
CA PHE A 199 30.28 19.57 24.98
C PHE A 199 29.12 18.59 25.12
N ALA A 200 28.56 18.55 26.33
CA ALA A 200 27.19 18.09 26.53
C ALA A 200 26.29 19.06 25.75
N SER A 201 25.84 18.66 24.57
CA SER A 201 24.81 19.39 23.81
C SER A 201 23.48 18.71 24.06
N ASP A 202 22.52 19.49 24.54
CA ASP A 202 21.13 19.13 24.71
C ASP A 202 20.56 18.45 23.44
N GLY A 203 20.28 17.16 23.56
CA GLY A 203 19.06 16.49 23.06
C GLY A 203 18.56 16.72 21.63
N ILE A 204 19.37 17.12 20.65
CA ILE A 204 18.95 17.08 19.24
C ILE A 204 19.09 15.61 18.79
N PRO A 205 18.01 14.95 18.32
CA PRO A 205 18.11 13.61 17.75
C PRO A 205 19.14 13.63 16.63
N SER A 206 20.22 12.85 16.77
CA SER A 206 21.21 12.69 15.70
C SER A 206 20.51 12.17 14.45
N ASP A 207 20.76 12.80 13.31
CA ASP A 207 20.25 12.34 12.02
C ASP A 207 20.51 10.82 11.84
N PRO A 208 19.51 10.04 11.40
CA PRO A 208 19.71 8.61 11.18
C PRO A 208 20.80 8.40 10.13
N ALA A 209 21.76 7.51 10.40
CA ALA A 209 22.80 7.19 9.44
C ALA A 209 22.19 6.51 8.19
N ASN A 210 22.87 6.58 7.05
CA ASN A 210 22.41 5.91 5.84
C ASN A 210 22.27 4.39 6.11
N HIS A 211 21.16 3.80 5.66
CA HIS A 211 20.84 2.37 5.84
C HIS A 211 20.62 1.93 7.30
N THR A 212 19.94 2.75 8.11
CA THR A 212 19.60 2.36 9.49
C THR A 212 18.11 2.11 9.69
N PHE A 213 17.80 1.14 10.54
CA PHE A 213 16.47 1.02 11.12
C PHE A 213 16.23 2.09 12.17
N CYS A 214 14.99 2.55 12.25
CA CYS A 214 14.52 3.48 13.24
C CYS A 214 13.21 2.98 13.84
N GLU A 215 13.01 3.27 15.12
CA GLU A 215 11.72 3.02 15.73
C GLU A 215 10.63 3.91 15.12
N THR A 216 9.37 3.51 15.23
CA THR A 216 8.22 4.30 14.79
C THR A 216 8.21 5.71 15.38
N THR A 217 8.68 5.83 16.62
CA THR A 217 8.80 7.08 17.38
C THR A 217 9.74 8.07 16.68
N ALA A 218 10.70 7.60 15.89
CA ALA A 218 11.63 8.41 15.11
C ALA A 218 11.10 8.76 13.70
N ALA A 219 9.93 8.26 13.29
CA ALA A 219 9.34 8.59 11.98
C ALA A 219 9.28 10.10 11.68
N PRO A 220 8.89 10.99 12.62
CA PRO A 220 8.87 12.43 12.37
C PRO A 220 10.25 12.99 11.99
N SER A 221 11.31 12.60 12.69
CA SER A 221 12.69 13.03 12.38
C SER A 221 13.16 12.53 11.01
N CYS A 222 12.79 11.30 10.64
CA CYS A 222 13.11 10.74 9.33
C CYS A 222 12.43 11.52 8.20
N LEU A 223 11.17 11.92 8.41
CA LEU A 223 10.43 12.76 7.46
C LEU A 223 10.99 14.19 7.39
N GLU A 224 11.47 14.76 8.50
CA GLU A 224 12.19 16.04 8.50
C GLU A 224 13.49 15.96 7.69
N SER A 225 14.18 14.82 7.73
CA SER A 225 15.36 14.57 6.89
C SER A 225 14.99 14.58 5.40
N VAL A 226 13.92 13.90 5.01
CA VAL A 226 13.40 13.97 3.63
C VAL A 226 12.98 15.40 3.27
N ALA A 227 12.38 16.16 4.20
CA ALA A 227 11.99 17.54 3.95
C ALA A 227 13.19 18.46 3.69
N ARG A 228 14.33 18.23 4.36
CA ARG A 228 15.60 18.92 4.05
C ARG A 228 16.09 18.58 2.65
N GLU A 229 16.08 17.30 2.27
CA GLU A 229 16.46 16.89 0.91
C GLU A 229 15.55 17.50 -0.18
N ILE A 230 14.25 17.68 0.11
CA ILE A 230 13.34 18.42 -0.79
C ILE A 230 13.77 19.88 -0.92
N ARG A 231 14.14 20.53 0.19
CA ARG A 231 14.59 21.94 0.20
C ARG A 231 15.86 22.10 -0.63
N ASP A 232 16.84 21.23 -0.43
CA ASP A 232 18.13 21.30 -1.10
C ASP A 232 17.98 21.02 -2.60
N ALA A 233 17.17 20.03 -2.97
CA ALA A 233 16.90 19.73 -4.37
C ALA A 233 16.00 20.80 -5.04
N ALA A 234 15.13 21.48 -4.30
CA ALA A 234 14.32 22.58 -4.82
C ALA A 234 15.14 23.84 -5.12
N ALA A 235 16.32 23.98 -4.50
CA ALA A 235 17.24 25.08 -4.77
C ALA A 235 17.98 24.93 -6.11
N VAL A 236 17.97 23.73 -6.72
CA VAL A 236 18.60 23.48 -8.01
C VAL A 236 17.68 23.97 -9.14
N PRO A 237 18.11 24.93 -9.98
CA PRO A 237 17.32 25.45 -11.07
C PRO A 237 16.86 24.35 -12.03
N ASP A 238 15.64 24.51 -12.56
CA ASP A 238 14.99 23.59 -13.49
C ASP A 238 14.76 22.16 -12.93
N GLN A 239 15.16 21.80 -11.71
CA GLN A 239 15.01 20.41 -11.23
C GLN A 239 13.55 20.08 -10.88
N GLN A 240 12.94 19.14 -11.61
CA GLN A 240 11.60 18.62 -11.31
C GLN A 240 11.65 17.58 -10.19
N LEU A 241 11.01 17.88 -9.07
CA LEU A 241 10.86 16.94 -7.97
C LEU A 241 9.55 16.14 -8.09
N SER A 242 9.61 14.87 -7.70
CA SER A 242 8.47 13.97 -7.61
C SER A 242 8.54 13.20 -6.30
N LEU A 243 7.43 13.21 -5.58
CA LEU A 243 7.26 12.46 -4.35
C LEU A 243 6.11 11.48 -4.54
N GLU A 244 6.31 10.22 -4.16
CA GLU A 244 5.30 9.16 -4.26
C GLU A 244 5.46 8.15 -3.13
N ILE A 245 4.35 7.55 -2.71
CA ILE A 245 4.37 6.34 -1.88
C ILE A 245 3.94 5.15 -2.73
N ARG A 246 4.70 4.05 -2.65
CA ARG A 246 4.32 2.78 -3.26
C ARG A 246 4.05 1.73 -2.19
N LEU A 247 3.07 0.87 -2.42
CA LEU A 247 2.84 -0.32 -1.59
C LEU A 247 3.57 -1.53 -2.19
N GLY A 248 4.03 -2.43 -1.33
CA GLY A 248 4.81 -3.60 -1.73
C GLY A 248 5.33 -4.38 -0.54
N HIS A 249 6.44 -5.08 -0.71
CA HIS A 249 7.10 -5.81 0.37
C HIS A 249 8.57 -5.47 0.42
N GLN A 250 9.05 -5.12 1.61
CA GLN A 250 10.46 -4.94 1.91
C GLN A 250 11.08 -6.31 2.12
N LEU A 251 12.03 -6.64 1.26
CA LEU A 251 12.78 -7.89 1.29
C LEU A 251 14.20 -7.58 1.76
N PHE A 252 14.78 -8.54 2.46
CA PHE A 252 16.10 -8.45 3.06
C PHE A 252 16.93 -9.64 2.60
N ALA A 253 18.18 -9.39 2.18
CA ALA A 253 19.13 -10.40 1.72
C ALA A 253 20.01 -10.84 2.88
N ASP A 254 20.58 -12.03 2.75
CA ASP A 254 21.53 -12.59 3.72
C ASP A 254 20.92 -12.73 5.12
N VAL A 255 19.59 -12.79 5.19
CA VAL A 255 18.81 -13.07 6.39
C VAL A 255 18.46 -14.54 6.38
N PRO A 256 18.91 -15.34 7.35
CA PRO A 256 18.54 -16.74 7.37
C PRO A 256 17.01 -16.87 7.56
N VAL A 257 16.36 -17.63 6.67
CA VAL A 257 14.90 -17.79 6.61
C VAL A 257 14.29 -18.25 7.94
N ALA A 258 15.06 -18.97 8.76
CA ALA A 258 14.69 -19.41 10.11
C ALA A 258 14.31 -18.27 11.07
N TYR A 259 14.61 -17.00 10.75
CA TYR A 259 14.38 -15.86 11.64
C TYR A 259 13.06 -15.10 11.41
N VAL A 260 12.30 -15.40 10.35
CA VAL A 260 11.08 -14.65 9.99
C VAL A 260 9.79 -15.42 10.34
N GLU A 261 9.84 -16.73 10.55
CA GLU A 261 8.68 -17.55 10.90
C GLU A 261 8.30 -17.43 12.38
N ALA A 262 7.64 -16.35 12.77
CA ALA A 262 7.12 -16.16 14.12
C ALA A 262 6.00 -17.15 14.52
N GLU A 263 5.48 -17.95 13.59
CA GLU A 263 4.40 -18.92 13.86
C GLU A 263 4.89 -20.32 14.23
N SER A 264 6.18 -20.65 14.06
CA SER A 264 6.67 -22.03 14.27
C SER A 264 7.02 -22.39 15.72
N GLY A 265 6.77 -21.50 16.70
CA GLY A 265 7.08 -21.76 18.11
C GLY A 265 8.57 -21.78 18.45
N TYR A 266 9.44 -21.59 17.46
CA TYR A 266 10.85 -21.26 17.65
C TYR A 266 11.02 -19.76 17.41
N GLY A 267 11.63 -19.06 18.38
CA GLY A 267 11.72 -17.60 18.41
C GLY A 267 12.33 -17.00 17.16
N GLY A 268 11.46 -16.53 16.26
CA GLY A 268 11.84 -15.58 15.21
C GLY A 268 12.35 -14.29 15.85
N MET A 269 13.32 -13.67 15.19
CA MET A 269 13.97 -12.48 15.71
C MET A 269 12.97 -11.34 15.77
N THR A 270 12.77 -10.76 16.94
CA THR A 270 11.83 -9.65 17.08
C THR A 270 12.35 -8.42 16.35
N VAL A 271 11.43 -7.54 15.93
CA VAL A 271 11.78 -6.28 15.26
C VAL A 271 12.77 -5.41 16.07
N PRO A 272 12.72 -5.34 17.42
CA PRO A 272 13.77 -4.71 18.22
C PRO A 272 15.15 -5.40 18.11
N GLU A 273 15.18 -6.74 18.11
CA GLU A 273 16.43 -7.50 17.94
C GLU A 273 17.08 -7.21 16.57
N TRP A 274 16.28 -6.94 15.55
CA TRP A 274 16.74 -6.47 14.24
C TRP A 274 17.41 -5.08 14.28
N CYS A 275 16.80 -4.14 15.00
CA CYS A 275 17.39 -2.81 15.20
C CYS A 275 18.71 -2.87 16.01
N GLU A 276 18.87 -3.88 16.87
CA GLU A 276 20.06 -4.09 17.70
C GLU A 276 21.23 -4.77 16.97
N GLN A 277 21.01 -5.46 15.84
CA GLN A 277 22.08 -6.11 15.06
C GLN A 277 23.04 -5.13 14.35
N VAL A 278 22.88 -3.82 14.53
CA VAL A 278 23.75 -2.80 13.94
C VAL A 278 25.10 -2.77 14.65
N VAL A 279 26.05 -3.60 14.23
CA VAL A 279 27.47 -3.23 14.15
C VAL A 279 28.17 -4.02 13.00
N GLY A 280 28.30 -3.41 11.82
CA GLY A 280 29.44 -3.70 10.93
C GLY A 280 29.18 -4.09 9.46
N LYS A 281 27.96 -4.44 9.04
CA LYS A 281 27.66 -4.68 7.61
C LYS A 281 26.33 -4.04 7.18
N PRO A 282 26.27 -3.33 6.04
CA PRO A 282 25.03 -2.78 5.54
C PRO A 282 24.05 -3.91 5.18
N ILE A 283 22.84 -3.84 5.73
CA ILE A 283 21.79 -4.82 5.43
C ILE A 283 21.37 -4.62 3.97
N ARG A 284 21.60 -5.65 3.16
CA ARG A 284 21.13 -5.67 1.78
C ARG A 284 19.62 -5.82 1.80
N SER A 285 18.93 -4.90 1.16
CA SER A 285 17.47 -4.90 1.15
C SER A 285 16.96 -4.36 -0.18
N TRP A 286 15.83 -4.87 -0.64
CA TRP A 286 15.15 -4.40 -1.84
C TRP A 286 13.66 -4.36 -1.59
N PHE A 287 12.94 -3.49 -2.28
CA PHE A 287 11.49 -3.41 -2.14
C PHE A 287 10.86 -3.91 -3.41
N ARG A 288 10.16 -5.03 -3.25
CA ARG A 288 9.35 -5.58 -4.32
C ARG A 288 8.06 -4.76 -4.37
N VAL A 289 8.01 -3.86 -5.34
CA VAL A 289 6.75 -3.21 -5.73
C VAL A 289 5.84 -4.30 -6.28
N GLY A 290 4.57 -4.26 -5.91
CA GLY A 290 3.60 -5.22 -6.41
C GLY A 290 2.90 -5.99 -5.29
N LEU A 291 1.60 -6.18 -5.46
CA LEU A 291 0.72 -6.93 -4.57
C LEU A 291 0.01 -8.06 -5.34
N PRO A 292 -0.35 -9.17 -4.67
CA PRO A 292 -1.22 -10.19 -5.24
C PRO A 292 -2.54 -9.61 -5.76
N MET A 293 -3.08 -10.17 -6.86
CA MET A 293 -4.35 -9.68 -7.44
C MET A 293 -5.53 -9.74 -6.46
N GLY A 294 -5.56 -10.72 -5.55
CA GLY A 294 -6.63 -10.86 -4.55
C GLY A 294 -6.71 -9.66 -3.60
N ASP A 295 -5.57 -9.08 -3.24
CA ASP A 295 -5.50 -7.93 -2.33
C ASP A 295 -6.01 -6.64 -3.01
N MET A 296 -5.93 -6.58 -4.35
CA MET A 296 -6.27 -5.39 -5.12
C MET A 296 -7.76 -5.16 -5.28
N SER A 297 -8.57 -6.22 -5.43
CA SER A 297 -10.03 -6.07 -5.47
C SER A 297 -10.56 -5.54 -4.14
N LEU A 298 -10.05 -6.10 -3.05
CA LEU A 298 -10.40 -5.65 -1.71
C LEU A 298 -10.01 -4.19 -1.48
N LEU A 299 -8.78 -3.82 -1.84
CA LEU A 299 -8.33 -2.44 -1.68
C LEU A 299 -9.17 -1.48 -2.53
N ALA A 300 -9.52 -1.87 -3.76
CA ALA A 300 -10.40 -1.10 -4.63
C ALA A 300 -11.80 -0.90 -4.01
N ASP A 301 -12.38 -1.95 -3.44
CA ASP A 301 -13.67 -1.89 -2.76
C ASP A 301 -13.61 -1.02 -1.50
N TRP A 302 -12.54 -1.14 -0.71
CA TRP A 302 -12.33 -0.29 0.46
C TRP A 302 -12.15 1.19 0.07
N LEU A 303 -11.36 1.49 -0.95
CA LEU A 303 -11.21 2.86 -1.48
C LEU A 303 -12.53 3.43 -1.99
N PHE A 304 -13.36 2.57 -2.60
CA PHE A 304 -14.70 2.95 -3.04
C PHE A 304 -15.63 3.25 -1.86
N LEU A 305 -15.68 2.36 -0.86
CA LEU A 305 -16.53 2.51 0.33
C LEU A 305 -16.11 3.67 1.23
N GLU A 306 -14.81 3.92 1.41
CA GLU A 306 -14.32 5.14 2.07
C GLU A 306 -14.72 6.41 1.28
N GLY A 307 -14.92 6.27 -0.03
CA GLY A 307 -15.32 7.33 -0.95
C GLY A 307 -16.81 7.63 -1.07
N GLU A 308 -17.72 6.79 -0.55
CA GLU A 308 -19.18 7.01 -0.62
C GLU A 308 -19.69 8.20 0.23
N VAL A 309 -18.79 8.93 0.91
CA VAL A 309 -19.09 10.27 1.46
C VAL A 309 -18.78 11.40 0.45
N GLY A 310 -18.54 11.09 -0.83
CA GLY A 310 -18.53 12.06 -1.92
C GLY A 310 -17.15 12.53 -2.38
N CYS A 311 -16.07 11.83 -2.05
CA CYS A 311 -14.73 12.34 -2.32
C CYS A 311 -14.01 11.67 -3.49
N PHE A 312 -14.31 10.41 -3.87
CA PHE A 312 -13.57 9.71 -4.92
C PHE A 312 -14.28 9.75 -6.29
N GLU A 313 -13.94 10.73 -7.15
CA GLU A 313 -14.51 10.86 -8.51
C GLU A 313 -14.07 9.70 -9.44
N ASN A 314 -15.00 9.32 -10.33
CA ASN A 314 -14.97 8.19 -11.27
C ASN A 314 -13.58 7.71 -11.72
N SER A 315 -13.38 6.40 -11.61
CA SER A 315 -12.20 5.70 -12.10
C SER A 315 -12.04 5.88 -13.61
N LYS A 316 -10.99 6.59 -14.03
CA LYS A 316 -10.55 6.59 -15.43
C LYS A 316 -9.71 5.33 -15.66
N ILE A 317 -10.20 4.44 -16.52
CA ILE A 317 -9.40 3.32 -17.01
C ILE A 317 -8.53 3.84 -18.15
N GLU A 318 -7.22 3.72 -18.02
CA GLU A 318 -6.27 4.06 -19.09
C GLU A 318 -5.41 2.85 -19.40
N ASP A 319 -5.41 2.44 -20.67
CA ASP A 319 -4.44 1.50 -21.23
C ASP A 319 -3.21 2.30 -21.71
N VAL A 320 -2.05 1.99 -21.14
CA VAL A 320 -0.78 2.66 -21.43
C VAL A 320 0.28 1.59 -21.63
N ILE A 321 1.09 1.69 -22.69
CA ILE A 321 2.32 0.90 -22.80
C ILE A 321 3.49 1.76 -22.32
N VAL A 322 4.28 1.22 -21.41
CA VAL A 322 5.52 1.82 -20.94
C VAL A 322 6.68 0.99 -21.48
N VAL A 323 7.53 1.61 -22.29
CA VAL A 323 8.63 0.95 -22.99
C VAL A 323 9.94 1.50 -22.45
N HIS A 324 10.75 0.63 -21.85
CA HIS A 324 12.11 0.95 -21.43
C HIS A 324 13.08 0.48 -22.50
N TYR A 325 13.91 1.40 -22.99
CA TYR A 325 14.84 1.11 -24.07
C TYR A 325 16.14 1.89 -23.93
N THR A 326 17.19 1.39 -24.55
CA THR A 326 18.43 2.11 -24.81
C THR A 326 18.57 2.34 -26.32
N SER A 327 19.21 3.44 -26.69
CA SER A 327 19.42 3.82 -28.08
C SER A 327 20.91 3.77 -28.40
N ASN A 328 21.28 3.40 -29.61
CA ASN A 328 22.67 3.51 -30.06
C ASN A 328 23.20 4.97 -30.08
N LEU A 329 22.31 5.97 -30.15
CA LEU A 329 22.68 7.39 -30.09
C LEU A 329 22.92 7.87 -28.65
N HIS A 330 22.32 7.19 -27.67
CA HIS A 330 22.32 7.60 -26.28
C HIS A 330 22.49 6.37 -25.38
N ASP A 331 23.63 6.28 -24.69
CA ASP A 331 23.94 5.22 -23.70
C ASP A 331 23.13 5.36 -22.40
N ARG A 332 21.91 5.91 -22.48
CA ARG A 332 21.03 6.17 -21.37
C ARG A 332 19.71 5.46 -21.59
N ARG A 333 19.29 4.72 -20.56
CA ARG A 333 17.96 4.11 -20.53
C ARG A 333 16.89 5.21 -20.54
N THR A 334 16.00 5.12 -21.51
CA THR A 334 14.87 6.00 -21.73
C THR A 334 13.56 5.22 -21.59
N THR A 335 12.54 5.86 -21.06
CA THR A 335 11.20 5.31 -20.88
C THR A 335 10.20 6.07 -21.76
N ALA A 336 9.63 5.41 -22.76
CA ALA A 336 8.54 5.93 -23.58
C ALA A 336 7.18 5.50 -23.01
N TYR A 337 6.22 6.42 -22.96
CA TYR A 337 4.83 6.16 -22.59
C TYR A 337 3.96 6.31 -23.84
N LEU A 338 3.33 5.22 -24.24
CA LEU A 338 2.43 5.17 -25.38
C LEU A 338 1.00 5.01 -24.86
N LYS A 339 0.07 5.79 -25.43
CA LYS A 339 -1.37 5.65 -25.15
C LYS A 339 -2.10 5.29 -26.42
N TRP A 340 -3.07 4.39 -26.29
CA TRP A 340 -3.92 4.03 -27.41
C TRP A 340 -4.88 5.17 -27.73
N ASP A 341 -4.93 5.57 -29.01
CA ASP A 341 -5.93 6.49 -29.55
C ASP A 341 -7.02 5.65 -30.23
N ASP A 342 -8.18 5.54 -29.58
CA ASP A 342 -9.33 4.78 -30.09
C ASP A 342 -9.91 5.37 -31.38
N ILE A 343 -9.83 6.69 -31.57
CA ILE A 343 -10.36 7.36 -32.76
C ILE A 343 -9.48 7.03 -33.96
N ARG A 344 -8.16 7.06 -33.77
CA ARG A 344 -7.18 6.82 -34.84
C ARG A 344 -6.75 5.36 -34.98
N GLY A 345 -7.12 4.50 -34.02
CA GLY A 345 -6.71 3.10 -33.95
C GLY A 345 -5.18 2.93 -33.95
N ARG A 346 -4.47 3.76 -33.17
CA ARG A 346 -2.99 3.73 -33.10
C ARG A 346 -2.46 4.14 -31.73
N TRP A 347 -1.34 3.56 -31.33
CA TRP A 347 -0.48 4.03 -30.26
C TRP A 347 0.12 5.39 -30.60
N GLN A 348 0.04 6.30 -29.63
CA GLN A 348 0.65 7.61 -29.66
C GLN A 348 1.62 7.76 -28.50
N LEU A 349 2.81 8.26 -28.81
CA LEU A 349 3.76 8.68 -27.80
C LEU A 349 3.20 9.90 -27.08
N ILE A 350 2.89 9.73 -25.80
CA ILE A 350 2.34 10.80 -24.96
C ILE A 350 3.39 11.42 -24.06
N LYS A 351 4.46 10.67 -23.75
CA LYS A 351 5.52 11.15 -22.87
C LYS A 351 6.82 10.35 -23.07
N LEU A 352 7.94 11.04 -22.98
CA LEU A 352 9.27 10.45 -22.83
C LEU A 352 9.84 10.81 -21.46
N ARG A 353 10.54 9.86 -20.87
CA ARG A 353 11.24 10.08 -19.61
C ARG A 353 12.61 9.43 -19.60
N ASP A 354 13.60 10.23 -19.30
CA ASP A 354 14.85 9.74 -18.76
C ASP A 354 14.66 9.20 -17.34
N ARG A 355 15.62 8.40 -16.91
CA ARG A 355 15.64 7.81 -15.58
C ARG A 355 15.58 8.90 -14.51
N TYR A 356 14.68 8.71 -13.55
CA TYR A 356 14.65 9.53 -12.34
C TYR A 356 15.93 9.29 -11.52
N ARG A 357 16.52 10.37 -11.01
CA ARG A 357 17.52 10.27 -9.94
C ARG A 357 16.77 10.18 -8.62
N ARG A 358 16.91 9.05 -7.91
CA ARG A 358 16.34 8.92 -6.55
C ARG A 358 17.20 9.76 -5.60
N ILE A 359 16.56 10.61 -4.80
CA ILE A 359 17.25 11.45 -3.81
C ILE A 359 17.10 10.83 -2.41
N ALA A 360 15.89 10.41 -2.05
CA ALA A 360 15.65 9.82 -0.73
C ALA A 360 14.60 8.71 -0.83
N ILE A 361 14.79 7.68 0.01
CA ILE A 361 13.86 6.56 0.13
C ILE A 361 13.59 6.30 1.61
N LEU A 362 12.33 6.14 1.97
CA LEU A 362 11.95 5.77 3.32
C LEU A 362 10.95 4.62 3.23
N SER A 363 11.34 3.46 3.78
CA SER A 363 10.50 2.27 3.84
C SER A 363 9.85 2.17 5.21
N PHE A 364 8.57 1.85 5.24
CA PHE A 364 7.80 1.59 6.45
C PHE A 364 7.46 0.11 6.42
N VAL A 365 8.02 -0.61 7.39
CA VAL A 365 7.95 -2.08 7.44
C VAL A 365 6.92 -2.46 8.49
N GLU A 366 5.89 -3.15 8.05
CA GLU A 366 4.84 -3.65 8.92
C GLU A 366 5.34 -4.94 9.62
N PRO A 367 5.12 -5.11 10.93
CA PRO A 367 5.73 -6.19 11.70
C PRO A 367 5.09 -7.57 11.48
N TYR A 368 4.07 -7.69 10.63
CA TYR A 368 3.30 -8.91 10.46
C TYR A 368 3.80 -9.73 9.27
N LEU A 369 3.77 -11.05 9.41
CA LEU A 369 4.04 -11.94 8.28
C LEU A 369 2.99 -11.67 7.18
N ASN A 370 3.45 -11.47 5.95
CA ASN A 370 2.64 -11.12 4.77
C ASN A 370 2.01 -9.71 4.77
N SER A 371 2.25 -8.87 5.78
CA SER A 371 1.75 -7.49 5.69
C SER A 371 2.39 -6.72 4.54
N VAL A 372 1.62 -5.77 4.04
CA VAL A 372 2.04 -4.89 2.96
C VAL A 372 2.82 -3.72 3.54
N ASP A 373 4.06 -3.59 3.12
CA ASP A 373 4.92 -2.45 3.45
C ASP A 373 4.63 -1.28 2.52
N HIS A 374 5.13 -0.11 2.88
CA HIS A 374 5.03 1.06 2.02
C HIS A 374 6.33 1.85 1.97
N ARG A 375 6.62 2.43 0.81
CA ARG A 375 7.86 3.14 0.54
C ARG A 375 7.58 4.54 0.01
N LEU A 376 7.98 5.55 0.76
CA LEU A 376 8.07 6.93 0.31
C LEU A 376 9.35 7.10 -0.52
N SER A 377 9.23 7.67 -1.72
CA SER A 377 10.35 7.91 -2.62
C SER A 377 10.34 9.36 -3.10
N LEU A 378 11.41 10.09 -2.81
CA LEU A 378 11.73 11.39 -3.40
C LEU A 378 12.65 11.16 -4.58
N SER A 379 12.24 11.66 -5.74
CA SER A 379 13.02 11.57 -6.97
C SER A 379 13.10 12.94 -7.63
N SER A 380 14.22 13.21 -8.27
CA SER A 380 14.39 14.38 -9.12
C SER A 380 14.58 14.00 -10.58
N ARG A 381 14.38 15.00 -11.42
CA ARG A 381 14.47 14.89 -12.85
C ARG A 381 14.92 16.21 -13.45
N ASP A 382 15.78 16.12 -14.46
CA ASP A 382 16.17 17.25 -15.28
C ASP A 382 15.23 17.37 -16.51
N PRO A 383 14.42 18.44 -16.62
CA PRO A 383 13.55 18.69 -17.76
C PRO A 383 14.28 19.27 -18.97
N ALA A 384 15.53 19.76 -18.83
CA ALA A 384 16.33 20.14 -19.99
C ALA A 384 16.59 18.92 -20.88
N VAL A 385 16.70 17.74 -20.28
CA VAL A 385 16.84 16.47 -21.01
C VAL A 385 15.56 16.10 -21.77
N GLU A 386 14.36 16.40 -21.24
CA GLU A 386 13.11 16.25 -22.02
C GLU A 386 13.08 17.17 -23.24
N ARG A 387 13.58 18.40 -23.11
CA ARG A 387 13.55 19.40 -24.18
C ARG A 387 14.64 19.14 -25.23
N GLY A 388 15.80 18.63 -24.82
CA GLY A 388 16.90 18.23 -25.71
C GLY A 388 16.68 16.87 -26.41
N GLY A 389 15.72 16.07 -25.93
CA GLY A 389 15.41 14.73 -26.42
C GLY A 389 14.71 14.63 -27.78
N ALA A 390 14.74 15.67 -28.62
CA ALA A 390 14.13 15.63 -29.96
C ALA A 390 14.62 14.43 -30.79
N SER A 391 15.88 14.02 -30.61
CA SER A 391 16.45 12.84 -31.26
C SER A 391 15.86 11.52 -30.74
N GLY A 392 15.82 11.33 -29.42
CA GLY A 392 15.24 10.13 -28.79
C GLY A 392 13.73 10.01 -29.05
N ASP A 393 13.02 11.13 -29.07
CA ASP A 393 11.61 11.19 -29.46
C ASP A 393 11.40 10.72 -30.90
N ARG A 394 12.24 11.21 -31.82
CA ARG A 394 12.16 10.82 -33.22
C ARG A 394 12.37 9.31 -33.41
N LEU A 395 13.40 8.71 -32.80
CA LEU A 395 13.69 7.29 -32.96
C LEU A 395 12.52 6.38 -32.54
N ILE A 396 12.02 6.54 -31.31
CA ILE A 396 10.93 5.68 -30.84
C ILE A 396 9.62 5.96 -31.59
N ARG A 397 9.39 7.22 -31.99
CA ARG A 397 8.22 7.61 -32.76
C ARG A 397 8.24 6.99 -34.15
N ASP A 398 9.38 7.05 -34.84
CA ASP A 398 9.58 6.47 -36.16
C ASP A 398 9.45 4.94 -36.09
N TYR A 399 10.02 4.30 -35.05
CA TYR A 399 9.84 2.87 -34.78
C TYR A 399 8.36 2.51 -34.62
N VAL A 400 7.63 3.19 -33.73
CA VAL A 400 6.20 2.92 -33.47
C VAL A 400 5.34 3.17 -34.71
N GLN A 401 5.62 4.22 -35.48
CA GLN A 401 4.90 4.49 -36.73
C GLN A 401 5.14 3.40 -37.76
N THR A 402 6.40 3.00 -37.96
CA THR A 402 6.79 1.96 -38.92
C THR A 402 6.17 0.62 -38.57
N ARG A 403 6.25 0.21 -37.30
CA ARG A 403 5.65 -1.05 -36.85
C ARG A 403 4.13 -1.08 -37.00
N GLN A 404 3.45 0.03 -36.69
CA GLN A 404 2.00 0.09 -36.87
C GLN A 404 1.59 0.10 -38.35
N ALA A 405 2.38 0.69 -39.25
CA ALA A 405 2.12 0.67 -40.68
C ALA A 405 2.23 -0.75 -41.28
N GLN A 406 3.07 -1.60 -40.68
CA GLN A 406 3.20 -3.02 -41.07
C GLN A 406 2.01 -3.88 -40.63
N LEU A 407 1.17 -3.40 -39.70
CA LEU A 407 0.06 -4.13 -39.12
C LEU A 407 -1.28 -3.63 -39.69
N ALA A 408 -1.89 -4.42 -40.58
CA ALA A 408 -3.10 -4.01 -41.30
C ALA A 408 -4.34 -3.87 -40.40
N ARG A 409 -4.49 -4.73 -39.38
CA ARG A 409 -5.69 -4.74 -38.52
C ARG A 409 -5.49 -3.87 -37.28
N VAL A 410 -6.57 -3.23 -36.83
CA VAL A 410 -6.59 -2.42 -35.61
C VAL A 410 -6.23 -3.26 -34.39
N ASP A 411 -6.76 -4.48 -34.30
CA ASP A 411 -6.48 -5.39 -33.19
C ASP A 411 -5.01 -5.82 -33.13
N ASP A 412 -4.39 -6.05 -34.29
CA ASP A 412 -2.97 -6.38 -34.37
C ASP A 412 -2.11 -5.20 -33.91
N ARG A 413 -2.46 -3.97 -34.32
CA ARG A 413 -1.81 -2.75 -33.83
C ARG A 413 -1.96 -2.58 -32.32
N ARG A 414 -3.14 -2.88 -31.76
CA ARG A 414 -3.37 -2.80 -30.31
C ARG A 414 -2.54 -3.83 -29.53
N ARG A 415 -2.25 -4.99 -30.14
CA ARG A 415 -1.44 -6.08 -29.57
C ARG A 415 0.01 -6.10 -30.06
N MET A 416 0.48 -4.98 -30.62
CA MET A 416 1.83 -4.86 -31.17
C MET A 416 2.87 -5.23 -30.10
N ARG A 417 3.83 -6.07 -30.51
CA ARG A 417 5.02 -6.42 -29.73
C ARG A 417 6.18 -5.51 -30.11
N PHE A 418 7.07 -5.27 -29.15
CA PHE A 418 8.30 -4.52 -29.39
C PHE A 418 9.44 -5.51 -29.54
N VAL A 419 10.20 -5.35 -30.61
CA VAL A 419 11.32 -6.21 -30.97
C VAL A 419 12.47 -5.30 -31.29
N ASP A 420 13.65 -5.66 -30.83
CA ASP A 420 14.87 -4.88 -31.02
C ASP A 420 15.07 -4.50 -32.49
N SER A 421 15.65 -3.32 -32.68
CA SER A 421 16.10 -2.83 -33.96
C SER A 421 17.60 -2.54 -33.91
N SER A 422 18.21 -2.21 -35.05
CA SER A 422 19.59 -1.76 -35.10
C SER A 422 19.87 -0.47 -34.32
N GLU A 423 18.82 0.28 -33.96
CA GLU A 423 18.92 1.59 -33.30
C GLU A 423 18.38 1.60 -31.87
N ILE A 424 17.48 0.67 -31.54
CA ILE A 424 16.76 0.61 -30.26
C ILE A 424 16.84 -0.80 -29.70
N LEU A 425 17.34 -0.91 -28.48
CA LEU A 425 17.33 -2.13 -27.68
C LEU A 425 16.25 -2.00 -26.60
N PHE A 426 15.24 -2.88 -26.65
CA PHE A 426 14.15 -2.89 -25.68
C PHE A 426 14.52 -3.73 -24.47
N GLU A 427 14.65 -3.09 -23.31
CA GLU A 427 14.93 -3.80 -22.06
C GLU A 427 13.66 -4.42 -21.48
N CYS A 428 12.54 -3.69 -21.56
CA CYS A 428 11.30 -4.06 -20.90
C CYS A 428 10.10 -3.33 -21.49
N VAL A 429 9.01 -4.06 -21.73
CA VAL A 429 7.72 -3.50 -22.15
C VAL A 429 6.67 -3.81 -21.09
N GLU A 430 5.99 -2.80 -20.60
CA GLU A 430 4.94 -2.91 -19.59
C GLU A 430 3.61 -2.47 -20.18
N TYR A 431 2.65 -3.39 -20.24
CA TYR A 431 1.26 -3.11 -20.59
C TYR A 431 0.50 -2.77 -19.31
N GLN A 432 0.24 -1.48 -19.11
CA GLN A 432 -0.34 -0.96 -17.88
C GLN A 432 -1.83 -0.65 -18.06
N ARG A 433 -2.66 -1.18 -17.17
CA ARG A 433 -4.05 -0.76 -16.99
C ARG A 433 -4.20 -0.05 -15.66
N LYS A 434 -4.52 1.24 -15.71
CA LYS A 434 -4.59 2.12 -14.53
C LYS A 434 -6.03 2.34 -14.09
N ARG A 435 -6.30 2.19 -12.80
CA ARG A 435 -7.51 2.67 -12.11
C ARG A 435 -7.09 3.76 -11.13
N GLN A 436 -7.69 4.92 -11.25
CA GLN A 436 -7.35 6.08 -10.41
C GLN A 436 -8.53 6.41 -9.50
N TYR A 437 -8.21 6.62 -8.23
CA TYR A 437 -9.11 7.07 -7.18
C TYR A 437 -8.54 8.39 -6.69
N ARG A 438 -9.29 9.48 -6.75
CA ARG A 438 -8.86 10.78 -6.21
C ARG A 438 -9.85 11.38 -5.23
N ASN A 439 -9.38 11.81 -4.05
CA ASN A 439 -10.12 12.68 -3.12
C ASN A 439 -9.50 14.09 -3.00
N GLU A 440 -9.94 14.85 -2.00
CA GLU A 440 -9.49 16.22 -1.73
C GLU A 440 -7.98 16.32 -1.45
N LEU A 441 -7.37 15.26 -0.94
CA LEU A 441 -5.96 15.25 -0.50
C LEU A 441 -5.08 14.30 -1.33
N PHE A 442 -5.62 13.15 -1.73
CA PHE A 442 -4.89 12.02 -2.27
C PHE A 442 -5.36 11.65 -3.68
N LYS A 443 -4.40 11.17 -4.46
CA LYS A 443 -4.63 10.36 -5.66
C LYS A 443 -4.02 8.99 -5.43
N VAL A 444 -4.84 7.95 -5.38
CA VAL A 444 -4.42 6.55 -5.38
C VAL A 444 -4.55 5.99 -6.78
N THR A 445 -3.50 5.34 -7.28
CA THR A 445 -3.49 4.69 -8.59
C THR A 445 -3.17 3.21 -8.39
N ILE A 446 -4.13 2.36 -8.76
CA ILE A 446 -3.95 0.92 -8.86
C ILE A 446 -3.58 0.63 -10.32
N THR A 447 -2.40 0.08 -10.56
CA THR A 447 -1.90 -0.24 -11.91
C THR A 447 -1.72 -1.74 -12.02
N SER A 448 -2.49 -2.38 -12.88
CA SER A 448 -2.22 -3.74 -13.35
C SER A 448 -1.16 -3.65 -14.45
N VAL A 449 -0.08 -4.41 -14.34
CA VAL A 449 1.08 -4.40 -15.23
C VAL A 449 1.29 -5.82 -15.74
N ASP A 450 1.13 -6.01 -17.05
CA ASP A 450 1.66 -7.19 -17.74
C ASP A 450 3.03 -6.79 -18.33
N GLN A 451 4.10 -7.40 -17.84
CA GLN A 451 5.47 -7.07 -18.22
C GLN A 451 6.03 -8.15 -19.15
N ASP A 452 6.60 -7.71 -20.26
CA ASP A 452 7.26 -8.52 -21.29
C ASP A 452 8.75 -8.14 -21.29
N THR A 453 9.60 -9.00 -20.73
CA THR A 453 11.06 -8.81 -20.74
C THR A 453 11.65 -9.54 -21.93
N ALA A 454 12.42 -8.81 -22.76
CA ALA A 454 13.04 -9.33 -23.97
C ALA A 454 13.95 -10.55 -23.70
N SER A 455 14.56 -10.59 -22.51
CA SER A 455 15.43 -11.68 -22.04
C SER A 455 14.69 -12.99 -21.74
N SER A 456 13.45 -12.92 -21.26
CA SER A 456 12.76 -14.09 -20.69
C SER A 456 11.65 -14.65 -21.59
N GLY A 457 11.05 -13.80 -22.44
CA GLY A 457 9.84 -14.13 -23.20
C GLY A 457 8.64 -14.52 -22.35
N ARG A 458 8.72 -14.36 -21.01
CA ARG A 458 7.63 -14.65 -20.08
C ARG A 458 6.91 -13.36 -19.73
N LEU A 459 5.59 -13.40 -19.88
CA LEU A 459 4.71 -12.35 -19.37
C LEU A 459 4.55 -12.52 -17.87
N THR A 460 5.06 -11.57 -17.09
CA THR A 460 4.83 -11.50 -15.65
C THR A 460 3.72 -10.51 -15.36
N HIS A 461 2.77 -10.90 -14.51
CA HIS A 461 1.68 -10.03 -14.06
C HIS A 461 1.99 -9.48 -12.67
N GLN A 462 1.91 -8.16 -12.52
CA GLN A 462 2.10 -7.44 -11.27
C GLN A 462 0.99 -6.41 -11.11
N SER A 463 0.55 -6.19 -9.87
CA SER A 463 -0.37 -5.11 -9.57
C SER A 463 0.28 -4.12 -8.60
N GLU A 464 0.37 -2.85 -8.97
CA GLU A 464 1.06 -1.80 -8.21
C GLU A 464 0.06 -0.80 -7.61
N VAL A 465 0.30 -0.37 -6.37
CA VAL A 465 -0.44 0.74 -5.76
C VAL A 465 0.51 1.92 -5.57
N THR A 466 0.15 3.07 -6.15
CA THR A 466 0.86 4.33 -5.94
C THR A 466 -0.07 5.35 -5.29
N ILE A 467 0.41 6.03 -4.25
CA ILE A 467 -0.28 7.10 -3.55
C ILE A 467 0.48 8.40 -3.81
N SER A 468 -0.26 9.45 -4.18
CA SER A 468 0.29 10.78 -4.37
C SER A 468 -0.57 11.81 -3.66
N HIS A 469 0.03 12.63 -2.80
CA HIS A 469 -0.64 13.78 -2.24
C HIS A 469 -0.80 14.88 -3.29
N LEU A 470 -1.95 15.56 -3.31
CA LEU A 470 -2.23 16.63 -4.26
C LEU A 470 -1.35 17.87 -4.00
N ALA A 471 -0.95 18.12 -2.76
CA ALA A 471 0.00 19.18 -2.43
C ALA A 471 1.37 18.98 -3.11
N TRP A 472 1.81 17.73 -3.33
CA TRP A 472 3.09 17.44 -3.98
C TRP A 472 3.12 17.81 -5.46
N LYS A 473 1.96 18.06 -6.09
CA LYS A 473 1.93 18.57 -7.47
C LYS A 473 2.65 19.91 -7.60
N ARG A 474 2.60 20.75 -6.55
CA ARG A 474 3.25 22.07 -6.53
C ARG A 474 4.78 21.97 -6.56
N LEU A 475 5.37 20.86 -6.10
CA LEU A 475 6.81 20.63 -6.22
C LEU A 475 7.27 20.60 -7.68
N LYS A 476 6.40 20.15 -8.61
CA LYS A 476 6.70 20.15 -10.05
C LYS A 476 6.63 21.56 -10.65
N ASP A 477 5.88 22.45 -10.01
CA ASP A 477 5.72 23.83 -10.46
C ASP A 477 6.95 24.68 -10.11
N LEU A 478 7.70 24.33 -9.06
CA LEU A 478 8.98 24.98 -8.71
C LEU A 478 10.01 24.90 -9.84
N ALA A 479 9.97 23.81 -10.61
CA ALA A 479 10.87 23.54 -11.72
C ALA A 479 10.46 24.22 -13.03
N LYS A 480 9.28 24.83 -13.12
CA LYS A 480 8.84 25.48 -14.36
C LYS A 480 9.69 26.73 -14.56
N PRO A 481 10.40 26.86 -15.70
CA PRO A 481 11.08 28.09 -16.05
C PRO A 481 10.01 29.11 -16.44
N CYS A 482 9.35 29.72 -15.45
CA CYS A 482 8.72 31.00 -15.67
C CYS A 482 9.84 31.97 -16.01
N ALA A 483 9.66 32.80 -17.04
CA ALA A 483 10.61 33.81 -17.52
C ALA A 483 11.03 34.86 -16.45
N ALA A 484 10.58 34.70 -15.20
CA ALA A 484 10.96 35.45 -14.01
C ALA A 484 11.78 34.61 -13.00
N ALA A 485 12.51 33.57 -13.45
CA ALA A 485 13.36 32.70 -12.62
C ALA A 485 14.41 33.44 -11.77
N ALA A 486 14.65 34.73 -12.01
CA ALA A 486 15.53 35.55 -11.19
C ALA A 486 14.97 35.87 -9.79
N ASN A 487 13.66 35.71 -9.56
CA ASN A 487 13.00 36.04 -8.28
C ASN A 487 11.98 34.98 -7.88
N GLN A 488 12.35 33.69 -7.85
CA GLN A 488 11.54 32.77 -7.04
C GLN A 488 11.69 33.20 -5.59
N ASP A 489 10.64 33.83 -5.07
CA ASP A 489 10.55 34.28 -3.69
C ASP A 489 10.93 33.13 -2.74
N PRO A 490 12.02 33.26 -1.96
CA PRO A 490 12.44 32.23 -1.00
C PRO A 490 11.32 31.85 -0.04
N GLU A 491 10.41 32.77 0.27
CA GLU A 491 9.23 32.49 1.09
C GLU A 491 8.27 31.54 0.38
N HIS A 492 8.08 31.69 -0.93
CA HIS A 492 7.26 30.78 -1.73
C HIS A 492 7.85 29.37 -1.75
N VAL A 493 9.14 29.22 -2.02
CA VAL A 493 9.82 27.91 -2.02
C VAL A 493 9.70 27.26 -0.65
N SER A 494 10.00 28.01 0.42
CA SER A 494 9.88 27.55 1.81
C SER A 494 8.45 27.08 2.12
N ALA A 495 7.43 27.83 1.73
CA ALA A 495 6.03 27.47 1.91
C ALA A 495 5.64 26.20 1.14
N VAL A 496 6.11 26.02 -0.11
CA VAL A 496 5.86 24.79 -0.87
C VAL A 496 6.53 23.58 -0.21
N VAL A 497 7.76 23.71 0.26
CA VAL A 497 8.50 22.64 0.96
C VAL A 497 7.80 22.27 2.28
N GLN A 498 7.39 23.27 3.08
CA GLN A 498 6.70 23.04 4.34
C GLN A 498 5.35 22.33 4.13
N ASN A 499 4.57 22.77 3.14
CA ASN A 499 3.32 22.10 2.76
C ASN A 499 3.56 20.66 2.27
N ALA A 500 4.63 20.42 1.50
CA ALA A 500 4.98 19.08 1.06
C ALA A 500 5.38 18.18 2.24
N ALA A 501 6.11 18.72 3.22
CA ALA A 501 6.52 18.01 4.43
C ALA A 501 5.33 17.61 5.31
N GLN A 502 4.39 18.53 5.55
CA GLN A 502 3.15 18.20 6.27
C GLN A 502 2.38 17.09 5.54
N ALA A 503 2.24 17.21 4.22
CA ALA A 503 1.59 16.20 3.38
C ALA A 503 2.29 14.82 3.41
N MET A 504 3.58 14.74 3.77
CA MET A 504 4.26 13.45 3.95
C MET A 504 3.69 12.67 5.13
N GLN A 505 3.49 13.31 6.27
CA GLN A 505 2.94 12.66 7.46
C GLN A 505 1.54 12.12 7.19
N GLU A 506 0.69 12.93 6.55
CA GLU A 506 -0.67 12.54 6.16
C GLU A 506 -0.66 11.35 5.17
N SER A 507 0.26 11.36 4.22
CA SER A 507 0.38 10.30 3.21
C SER A 507 0.91 8.99 3.78
N VAL A 508 1.88 9.04 4.70
CA VAL A 508 2.38 7.86 5.41
C VAL A 508 1.30 7.26 6.29
N ALA A 509 0.58 8.10 7.05
CA ALA A 509 -0.54 7.63 7.87
C ALA A 509 -1.64 6.98 7.02
N PHE A 510 -1.95 7.57 5.86
CA PHE A 510 -2.92 7.02 4.92
C PHE A 510 -2.45 5.69 4.31
N ALA A 511 -1.18 5.60 3.90
CA ALA A 511 -0.58 4.36 3.40
C ALA A 511 -0.60 3.25 4.46
N GLY A 512 -0.25 3.55 5.72
CA GLY A 512 -0.35 2.60 6.83
C GLY A 512 -1.78 2.13 7.08
N LYS A 513 -2.80 3.00 6.91
CA LYS A 513 -4.22 2.57 6.97
C LYS A 513 -4.53 1.56 5.86
N MET A 514 -4.05 1.80 4.64
CA MET A 514 -4.23 0.87 3.51
C MET A 514 -3.53 -0.48 3.77
N SER A 515 -2.28 -0.45 4.25
CA SER A 515 -1.53 -1.65 4.62
C SER A 515 -2.27 -2.51 5.65
N ARG A 516 -2.80 -1.89 6.71
CA ARG A 516 -3.59 -2.59 7.74
C ARG A 516 -4.88 -3.18 7.19
N VAL A 517 -5.58 -2.46 6.31
CA VAL A 517 -6.79 -2.99 5.65
C VAL A 517 -6.45 -4.25 4.88
N MET A 518 -5.36 -4.28 4.13
CA MET A 518 -4.96 -5.49 3.38
C MET A 518 -4.56 -6.63 4.32
N ALA A 519 -3.85 -6.34 5.42
CA ALA A 519 -3.45 -7.35 6.40
C ALA A 519 -4.63 -8.04 7.10
N ILE A 520 -5.75 -7.33 7.35
CA ILE A 520 -6.93 -7.92 8.02
C ILE A 520 -7.56 -9.04 7.20
N TYR A 521 -7.54 -8.95 5.88
CA TYR A 521 -8.31 -9.84 5.01
C TYR A 521 -7.49 -11.03 4.48
N GLN A 522 -6.18 -11.02 4.70
CA GLN A 522 -5.32 -12.18 4.45
C GLN A 522 -5.44 -13.24 5.57
N LYS A 523 -6.03 -12.88 6.71
CA LYS A 523 -6.42 -13.79 7.79
C LYS A 523 -7.86 -14.23 7.63
#